data_AF-A0A937U809-F1
#
_entry.id   AF-A0A937U809-F1
#
_cell.length_a   1.000
_cell.length_b   1.000
_cell.length_c   1.000
_cell.angle_alpha   90.00
_cell.angle_beta   90.00
_cell.angle_gamma   90.00
#
_symmetry.space_group_name_H-M   'P 1'
#
loop_
_entity.id
_entity.type
_entity.pdbx_description
1 polymer ?
#
loop_
_entity_poly.entity_id
_entity_poly.type
_entity_poly.pdbx_seq_one_letter_code
_entity_poly.pdbx_strand_id
1 'polypeptide(L)'
;MRGVEQPVNPCNWRFCDPLVSYHLKSSTFGFADAHADRRKWMDERTLEFIQTNKENPASHSGMDTATPDNEDLHWLVQHFWSKERGLR
;
A
#
# COMPACT_ATOMS: atom_id res chain seq x y z
N MET A 1 -14.53 -0.33 2.26
CA MET A 1 -13.28 -0.93 1.74
C MET A 1 -13.66 -1.89 0.62
N ARG A 2 -13.46 -1.51 -0.66
CA ARG A 2 -13.65 -2.45 -1.76
C ARG A 2 -12.50 -3.44 -1.69
N GLY A 3 -12.82 -4.72 -1.53
CA GLY A 3 -11.84 -5.79 -1.44
C GLY A 3 -10.92 -5.76 -2.65
N VAL A 4 -9.63 -5.93 -2.37
CA VAL A 4 -8.57 -6.04 -3.38
C VAL A 4 -8.98 -7.18 -4.32
N GLU A 5 -9.27 -6.83 -5.57
CA GLU A 5 -9.42 -7.79 -6.64
C GLU A 5 -8.17 -8.69 -6.63
N GLN A 6 -8.37 -9.99 -6.78
CA GLN A 6 -7.36 -11.02 -6.52
C GLN A 6 -5.95 -10.67 -7.09
N PRO A 7 -4.85 -11.08 -6.42
CA PRO A 7 -3.48 -10.68 -6.75
C PRO A 7 -2.89 -11.36 -7.97
N VAL A 8 -3.74 -11.86 -8.86
CA VAL A 8 -3.32 -12.74 -9.94
C VAL A 8 -2.45 -12.03 -10.98
N ASN A 9 -2.34 -10.69 -10.92
CA ASN A 9 -1.42 -9.92 -11.76
C ASN A 9 -0.73 -8.77 -10.99
N PRO A 10 0.51 -8.98 -10.49
CA PRO A 10 1.30 -7.95 -9.83
C PRO A 10 1.53 -6.68 -10.64
N CYS A 11 1.52 -6.78 -11.97
CA CYS A 11 1.75 -5.63 -12.85
C CYS A 11 0.65 -4.57 -12.77
N ASN A 12 -0.52 -4.91 -12.22
CA ASN A 12 -1.68 -4.01 -12.12
C ASN A 12 -1.91 -3.50 -10.69
N TRP A 13 -1.02 -3.80 -9.74
CA TRP A 13 -1.20 -3.33 -8.37
C TRP A 13 -1.02 -1.82 -8.27
N ARG A 14 -1.85 -1.22 -7.43
CA ARG A 14 -1.86 0.21 -7.14
C ARG A 14 -2.38 0.48 -5.74
N PHE A 15 -2.04 1.65 -5.18
CA PHE A 15 -2.64 2.10 -3.93
C PHE A 15 -4.05 2.63 -4.19
N CYS A 16 -5.07 2.07 -3.56
CA CYS A 16 -6.45 2.55 -3.71
C CYS A 16 -6.82 3.69 -2.74
N ASP A 17 -6.11 3.78 -1.62
CA ASP A 17 -6.34 4.78 -0.57
C ASP A 17 -5.09 5.67 -0.43
N PRO A 18 -5.25 6.94 -0.01
CA PRO A 18 -4.12 7.81 0.25
C PRO A 18 -3.27 7.26 1.41
N LEU A 19 -1.95 7.33 1.24
CA LEU A 19 -0.99 6.92 2.26
C LEU A 19 -0.73 8.08 3.23
N VAL A 20 -0.51 7.77 4.51
CA VAL A 20 -0.25 8.80 5.53
C VAL A 20 1.14 9.39 5.33
N SER A 21 1.19 10.70 5.07
CA SER A 21 2.42 11.44 4.75
C SER A 21 3.18 12.02 5.94
N TYR A 22 2.59 11.98 7.14
CA TYR A 22 3.02 12.83 8.26
C TYR A 22 4.04 12.19 9.23
N HIS A 23 4.41 10.92 9.03
CA HIS A 23 5.26 10.19 9.99
C HIS A 23 6.49 9.56 9.36
N LEU A 24 7.53 10.36 9.08
CA LEU A 24 8.89 9.89 8.74
C LEU A 24 8.95 8.85 7.61
N LYS A 25 8.18 9.05 6.54
CA LYS A 25 8.07 8.09 5.43
C LYS A 25 7.67 6.69 5.91
N SER A 26 6.83 6.61 6.94
CA SER A 26 6.37 5.34 7.51
C SER A 26 4.87 5.35 7.78
N SER A 27 4.29 4.17 7.82
CA SER A 27 2.89 3.97 8.18
C SER A 27 2.76 2.77 9.12
N THR A 28 1.76 2.85 9.98
CA THR A 28 1.36 1.75 10.86
C THR A 28 0.09 1.14 10.28
N PHE A 29 0.11 -0.17 10.07
CA PHE A 29 -0.99 -0.95 9.51
C PHE A 29 -1.64 -1.75 10.62
N GLY A 30 -2.95 -1.59 10.80
CA GLY A 30 -3.77 -2.48 11.60
C GLY A 30 -4.36 -3.56 10.70
N PHE A 31 -4.26 -4.81 11.12
CA PHE A 31 -4.76 -5.97 10.39
C PHE A 31 -6.06 -6.51 11.03
N ALA A 32 -6.85 -7.23 10.24
CA ALA A 32 -8.16 -7.74 10.67
C ALA A 32 -8.08 -8.84 11.74
N ASP A 33 -6.90 -9.41 11.97
CA ASP A 33 -6.58 -10.37 13.03
C ASP A 33 -6.13 -9.70 14.34
N ALA A 34 -6.31 -8.38 14.46
CA ALA A 34 -5.85 -7.53 15.56
C ALA A 34 -4.33 -7.41 15.70
N HIS A 35 -3.55 -7.81 14.69
CA HIS A 35 -2.14 -7.47 14.59
C HIS A 35 -1.94 -6.01 14.14
N ALA A 36 -0.79 -5.44 14.48
CA ALA A 36 -0.35 -4.18 13.91
C ALA A 36 1.15 -4.24 13.60
N ASP A 37 1.53 -3.72 12.43
CA ASP A 37 2.92 -3.64 12.00
C ASP A 37 3.25 -2.24 11.47
N ARG A 38 4.53 -1.85 11.50
CA ARG A 38 5.00 -0.55 11.05
C ARG A 38 6.11 -0.71 10.03
N ARG A 39 5.91 -0.11 8.85
CA ARG A 39 6.89 -0.12 7.76
C ARG A 39 7.27 1.30 7.35
N LYS A 40 8.57 1.48 7.05
CA LYS A 40 9.05 2.61 6.25
C LYS A 40 8.86 2.31 4.77
N TRP A 41 8.32 3.28 4.05
CA TRP A 41 8.21 3.27 2.60
C TRP A 41 9.59 3.41 1.98
N MET A 42 9.84 2.61 0.95
CA MET A 42 11.16 2.48 0.33
C MET A 42 11.11 2.77 -1.16
N ASP A 43 9.99 2.45 -1.83
CA ASP A 43 9.84 2.69 -3.26
C ASP A 43 9.71 4.18 -3.55
N GLU A 44 10.52 4.68 -4.48
CA GLU A 44 10.54 6.11 -4.83
C GLU A 44 9.18 6.62 -5.29
N ARG A 45 8.42 5.81 -6.04
CA ARG A 45 7.08 6.18 -6.53
C ARG A 45 6.08 6.30 -5.38
N THR A 46 6.22 5.45 -4.36
CA THR A 46 5.44 5.53 -3.12
C THR A 46 5.79 6.82 -2.37
N LEU A 47 7.08 7.16 -2.27
CA LEU A 47 7.54 8.37 -1.60
C LEU A 47 7.09 9.66 -2.32
N GLU A 48 7.16 9.68 -3.65
CA GLU A 48 6.66 10.78 -4.47
C GLU A 48 5.16 10.99 -4.28
N PHE A 49 4.36 9.91 -4.37
CA PHE A 49 2.92 9.96 -4.12
C PHE A 49 2.59 10.52 -2.73
N ILE A 50 3.32 10.08 -1.71
CA ILE A 50 3.18 10.58 -0.34
C ILE A 50 3.47 12.09 -0.27
N GLN A 51 4.50 12.55 -0.95
CA GLN A 51 4.88 13.96 -1.00
C GLN A 51 3.81 14.79 -1.74
N THR A 52 3.30 14.30 -2.88
CA THR A 52 2.21 14.94 -3.62
C THR A 52 0.95 15.07 -2.77
N ASN A 53 0.54 14.02 -2.06
CA ASN A 53 -0.63 14.05 -1.18
C ASN A 53 -0.44 14.99 0.02
N LYS A 54 0.80 15.16 0.50
CA LYS A 54 1.12 16.12 1.56
C LYS A 54 0.95 17.56 1.08
N GLU A 55 1.41 17.86 -0.14
CA GLU A 55 1.36 19.20 -0.73
C GLU A 55 -0.03 19.57 -1.21
N ASN A 56 -0.83 18.58 -1.62
CA ASN A 56 -2.22 18.76 -2.01
C ASN A 56 -3.16 17.86 -1.19
N PRO A 57 -3.50 18.25 0.05
CA PRO A 57 -4.44 17.51 0.88
C PRO A 57 -5.88 17.51 0.35
N ALA A 58 -6.20 18.15 -0.78
CA ALA A 58 -7.49 17.94 -1.43
C ALA A 58 -7.48 16.66 -2.30
N SER A 59 -6.29 16.16 -2.65
CA SER A 59 -6.03 15.01 -3.51
C SER A 59 -5.95 13.68 -2.74
N HIS A 60 -6.81 13.44 -1.75
CA HIS A 60 -6.89 12.21 -0.94
C HIS A 60 -7.40 10.98 -1.74
N SER A 61 -6.95 10.82 -2.98
CA SER A 61 -7.22 9.67 -3.82
C SER A 61 -6.02 8.72 -3.78
N GLY A 62 -6.27 7.45 -4.07
CA GLY A 62 -5.23 6.47 -4.31
C GLY A 62 -4.33 6.83 -5.51
N MET A 63 -3.28 6.04 -5.70
CA MET A 63 -2.45 6.10 -6.90
C MET A 63 -3.23 5.46 -8.05
N ASP A 64 -3.70 6.25 -9.02
CA ASP A 64 -4.47 5.73 -10.16
C ASP A 64 -3.63 4.92 -11.15
N THR A 65 -2.32 5.15 -11.16
CA THR A 65 -1.34 4.48 -12.03
C THR A 65 -0.91 3.14 -11.44
N ALA A 66 -0.94 2.09 -12.26
CA ALA A 66 -0.34 0.82 -11.90
C ALA A 66 1.17 0.98 -11.69
N THR A 67 1.69 0.38 -10.63
CA THR A 67 3.11 0.48 -10.26
C THR A 67 3.72 -0.93 -10.18
N PRO A 68 4.04 -1.53 -11.35
CA PRO A 68 4.64 -2.86 -11.38
C PRO A 68 5.95 -2.88 -10.59
N ASP A 69 6.21 -4.01 -9.93
CA ASP A 69 7.42 -4.25 -9.11
C ASP A 69 7.61 -3.24 -7.96
N ASN A 70 6.51 -2.68 -7.42
CA ASN A 70 6.58 -1.80 -6.26
C ASN A 70 6.77 -2.62 -4.98
N GLU A 71 7.96 -2.50 -4.37
CA GLU A 71 8.35 -3.30 -3.20
C GLU A 71 7.46 -3.06 -1.98
N ASP A 72 6.86 -1.87 -1.86
CA ASP A 72 5.94 -1.55 -0.77
C ASP A 72 4.60 -2.26 -0.95
N LEU A 73 4.10 -2.37 -2.18
CA LEU A 73 2.92 -3.19 -2.49
C LEU A 73 3.19 -4.68 -2.32
N HIS A 74 4.37 -5.16 -2.73
CA HIS A 74 4.79 -6.54 -2.46
C HIS A 74 4.81 -6.85 -0.97
N TRP A 75 5.37 -5.95 -0.15
CA TRP A 75 5.38 -6.11 1.30
C TRP A 75 3.94 -6.17 1.84
N LEU A 76 3.07 -5.24 1.44
CA LEU A 76 1.66 -5.22 1.88
C LEU A 76 0.95 -6.52 1.54
N VAL A 77 1.09 -7.00 0.31
CA VAL A 77 0.49 -8.26 -0.12
C VAL A 77 0.97 -9.45 0.72
N GLN A 78 2.28 -9.53 1.00
CA GLN A 78 2.86 -10.60 1.80
C GLN A 78 2.44 -10.58 3.27
N HIS A 79 2.18 -9.40 3.84
CA HIS A 79 1.84 -9.24 5.26
C HIS A 79 0.33 -9.22 5.48
N PHE A 80 -0.46 -8.88 4.46
CA PHE A 80 -1.91 -8.89 4.51
C PHE A 80 -2.50 -10.28 4.21
N TRP A 81 -1.90 -11.05 3.29
CA TRP A 81 -2.30 -12.44 3.12
C TRP A 81 -1.50 -13.38 4.01
N SER A 82 -2.24 -14.08 4.88
CA SER A 82 -1.75 -15.33 5.45
C SER A 82 -1.26 -16.24 4.33
N LYS A 83 -0.04 -16.77 4.48
CA LYS A 83 0.56 -17.76 3.58
C LYS A 83 -0.35 -18.98 3.36
N GLU A 84 -1.23 -19.29 4.32
CA GLU A 84 -2.19 -20.40 4.23
C GLU A 84 -3.38 -20.10 3.30
N ARG A 85 -3.71 -18.83 3.05
CA ARG A 85 -4.81 -18.45 2.13
C ARG A 85 -4.38 -18.37 0.67
N GLY A 86 -3.08 -18.32 0.38
CA GLY A 86 -2.54 -18.34 -0.98
C GLY A 86 -2.43 -19.72 -1.62
N LEU A 87 -2.76 -20.79 -0.88
CA LEU A 87 -2.67 -22.20 -1.31
C LEU A 87 -4.04 -22.89 -1.43
N ARG A 88 -5.14 -22.13 -1.42
CA ARG A 88 -6.50 -22.65 -1.59
C ARG A 88 -7.20 -22.04 -2.79
#